data_AF-A0A960EKL3-F1
#
_entry.id   AF-A0A960EKL3-F1
#
_cell.length_a   1.000
_cell.length_b   1.000
_cell.length_c   1.000
_cell.angle_alpha   90.00
_cell.angle_beta   90.00
_cell.angle_gamma   90.00
#
_symmetry.space_group_name_H-M   'P 1'
#
loop_
_entity.id
_entity.type
_entity.pdbx_description
1 polymer ?
#
loop_
_entity_poly.entity_id
_entity_poly.type
_entity_poly.pdbx_seq_one_letter_code
_entity_poly.pdbx_strand_id
1 'polypeptide(L)'
;FFDFEGDPLYTEPGWENTGLEYLWGATTVDTGEPVFTPRWAHDRDQEQATLVEFLDWLAARRATPGFEGLHVYHYAPYEVTALKRLVGTFGTHAAELDRLLRDGVFVDLYATVRRSIRISEGSYSIKRLEPLTMGDDERTGEVADGGESVAWYEEYQALAAAGEAAEAQQRLDALAEYNDADCRSTLRLRDWLLARPGVERGDASPDDGEGADEAAEGGEHWSDEAAVLADELLAPFRDVAPADRTPSQQGAAMVAAGLLYHRREELPFWWGHFDRLAAPLDDLARDGEALVVDPVAVEVLDDWHLPTPRSRSLRRRLRTVVALAGGYKLSLPGKLLGFYGPPAPPAFT
;
A
#
# COMPACT_ATOMS: atom_id res chain seq x y z
N PHE A 1 -9.78 -3.58 8.29
CA PHE A 1 -9.96 -4.17 6.96
C PHE A 1 -10.32 -3.05 6.05
N PHE A 2 -9.58 -2.90 4.96
CA PHE A 2 -9.64 -1.73 4.13
C PHE A 2 -9.72 -2.13 2.67
N ASP A 3 -10.57 -1.44 1.94
CA ASP A 3 -10.82 -1.65 0.53
C ASP A 3 -11.28 -0.34 -0.12
N PHE A 4 -10.95 -0.17 -1.40
CA PHE A 4 -11.34 0.98 -2.20
C PHE A 4 -12.34 0.58 -3.28
N GLU A 5 -13.27 1.49 -3.58
CA GLU A 5 -13.86 1.54 -4.92
C GLU A 5 -13.44 2.83 -5.61
N GLY A 6 -13.08 2.71 -6.88
CA GLY A 6 -12.65 3.83 -7.69
C GLY A 6 -13.14 3.76 -9.12
N ASP A 7 -13.28 4.93 -9.73
CA ASP A 7 -13.53 5.07 -11.16
C ASP A 7 -12.23 5.55 -11.84
N PRO A 8 -11.50 4.68 -12.56
CA PRO A 8 -10.25 5.06 -13.22
C PRO A 8 -10.43 6.02 -14.40
N LEU A 9 -11.65 6.17 -14.91
CA LEU A 9 -12.01 7.02 -16.05
C LEU A 9 -12.51 8.40 -15.62
N TYR A 10 -12.72 8.63 -14.32
CA TYR A 10 -13.13 9.92 -13.81
C TYR A 10 -12.17 11.03 -14.25
N THR A 11 -12.73 12.15 -14.69
CA THR A 11 -11.99 13.36 -15.08
C THR A 11 -12.65 14.58 -14.49
N GLU A 12 -11.83 15.52 -14.01
CA GLU A 12 -12.30 16.77 -13.43
C GLU A 12 -11.58 17.97 -14.07
N PRO A 13 -12.31 18.99 -14.56
CA PRO A 13 -11.68 20.18 -15.12
C PRO A 13 -10.71 20.84 -14.13
N GLY A 14 -9.47 21.07 -14.55
CA GLY A 14 -8.41 21.63 -13.71
C GLY A 14 -7.45 20.59 -13.13
N TRP A 15 -7.75 19.30 -13.29
CA TRP A 15 -6.87 18.19 -12.94
C TRP A 15 -6.37 17.47 -14.20
N GLU A 16 -5.05 17.27 -14.31
CA GLU A 16 -4.44 16.58 -15.46
C GLU A 16 -4.52 15.05 -15.34
N ASN A 17 -4.65 14.53 -14.11
CA ASN A 17 -4.73 13.09 -13.83
C ASN A 17 -6.18 12.60 -13.87
N THR A 18 -6.38 11.39 -14.39
CA THR A 18 -7.68 10.69 -14.35
C THR A 18 -7.81 9.87 -13.06
N GLY A 19 -9.01 9.34 -12.80
CA GLY A 19 -9.28 8.45 -11.68
C GLY A 19 -9.93 9.14 -10.48
N LEU A 20 -10.76 8.46 -9.71
CA LEU A 20 -11.28 8.95 -8.43
C LEU A 20 -11.54 7.74 -7.53
N GLU A 21 -10.93 7.72 -6.34
CA GLU A 21 -11.26 6.75 -5.30
C GLU A 21 -12.48 7.26 -4.53
N TYR A 22 -13.67 6.85 -4.97
CA TYR A 22 -14.93 7.44 -4.53
C TYR A 22 -15.48 6.83 -3.24
N LEU A 23 -15.09 5.60 -2.89
CA LEU A 23 -15.49 4.94 -1.64
C LEU A 23 -14.28 4.33 -0.94
N TRP A 24 -14.14 4.70 0.34
CA TRP A 24 -13.10 4.24 1.24
C TRP A 24 -13.73 3.40 2.34
N GLY A 25 -13.73 2.09 2.15
CA GLY A 25 -14.31 1.14 3.08
C GLY A 25 -13.40 0.79 4.22
N ALA A 26 -13.87 0.93 5.47
CA ALA A 26 -13.12 0.47 6.63
C ALA A 26 -14.00 -0.38 7.56
N THR A 27 -13.71 -1.68 7.68
CA THR A 27 -14.25 -2.52 8.75
C THR A 27 -13.29 -2.61 9.93
N THR A 28 -13.79 -2.25 11.12
CA THR A 28 -13.10 -2.35 12.42
C THR A 28 -13.70 -3.45 13.28
N VAL A 29 -12.92 -4.02 14.20
CA VAL A 29 -13.38 -5.09 15.11
C VAL A 29 -12.89 -4.77 16.53
N ASP A 30 -13.46 -3.72 17.12
CA ASP A 30 -12.97 -3.16 18.39
C ASP A 30 -13.53 -3.88 19.61
N THR A 31 -14.76 -4.41 19.49
CA THR A 31 -15.48 -5.07 20.59
C THR A 31 -15.81 -6.55 20.29
N GLY A 32 -15.21 -7.10 19.23
CA GLY A 32 -15.49 -8.45 18.72
C GLY A 32 -16.49 -8.47 17.56
N GLU A 33 -17.36 -7.46 17.46
CA GLU A 33 -18.28 -7.32 16.32
C GLU A 33 -17.69 -6.42 15.23
N PRO A 34 -17.81 -6.80 13.94
CA PRO A 34 -17.35 -6.00 12.82
C PRO A 34 -18.26 -4.79 12.56
N VAL A 35 -17.66 -3.60 12.52
CA VAL A 35 -18.33 -2.33 12.19
C VAL A 35 -17.72 -1.75 10.93
N PHE A 36 -18.54 -1.61 9.88
CA PHE A 36 -18.18 -0.99 8.61
C PHE A 36 -18.44 0.51 8.63
N THR A 37 -17.47 1.27 8.16
CA THR A 37 -17.54 2.73 8.03
C THR A 37 -17.16 3.13 6.60
N PRO A 38 -18.12 3.51 5.75
CA PRO A 38 -17.83 4.06 4.44
C PRO A 38 -17.45 5.54 4.54
N ARG A 39 -16.50 6.00 3.73
CA ARG A 39 -16.27 7.42 3.46
C ARG A 39 -16.33 7.66 1.96
N TRP A 40 -16.99 8.75 1.57
CA TRP A 40 -17.29 9.03 0.17
C TRP A 40 -16.56 10.28 -0.32
N ALA A 41 -16.09 10.22 -1.57
CA ALA A 41 -15.55 11.34 -2.30
C ALA A 41 -16.17 11.39 -3.71
N HIS A 42 -16.79 12.51 -4.06
CA HIS A 42 -17.45 12.68 -5.36
C HIS A 42 -16.73 13.67 -6.30
N ASP A 43 -15.67 14.28 -5.81
CA ASP A 43 -14.77 15.19 -6.51
C ASP A 43 -13.37 15.11 -5.88
N ARG A 44 -12.39 15.77 -6.50
CA ARG A 44 -10.98 15.75 -6.06
C ARG A 44 -10.76 16.44 -4.72
N ASP A 45 -11.52 17.48 -4.42
CA ASP A 45 -11.42 18.18 -3.14
C ASP A 45 -11.91 17.27 -1.99
N GLN A 46 -12.99 16.54 -2.21
CA GLN A 46 -13.49 15.51 -1.29
C GLN A 46 -12.55 14.30 -1.20
N GLU A 47 -11.91 13.89 -2.30
CA GLU A 47 -10.91 12.81 -2.30
C GLU A 47 -9.69 13.20 -1.46
N GLN A 48 -9.20 14.43 -1.60
CA GLN A 48 -8.15 14.97 -0.76
C GLN A 48 -8.58 15.02 0.72
N ALA A 49 -9.78 15.52 1.01
CA ALA A 49 -10.30 15.59 2.38
C ALA A 49 -10.44 14.19 3.00
N THR A 50 -10.91 13.21 2.23
CA THR A 50 -11.10 11.82 2.68
C THR A 50 -9.76 11.14 2.93
N LEU A 51 -8.73 11.37 2.10
CA LEU A 51 -7.37 10.90 2.36
C LEU A 51 -6.84 11.41 3.70
N VAL A 52 -6.98 12.72 3.94
CA VAL A 52 -6.54 13.35 5.19
C VAL A 52 -7.30 12.75 6.38
N GLU A 53 -8.62 12.70 6.29
CA GLU A 53 -9.46 12.12 7.34
C GLU A 53 -9.08 10.67 7.64
N PHE A 54 -8.84 9.85 6.62
CA PHE A 54 -8.48 8.44 6.77
C PHE A 54 -7.13 8.27 7.48
N LEU A 55 -6.11 9.01 7.07
CA LEU A 55 -4.77 8.90 7.66
C LEU A 55 -4.72 9.47 9.08
N ASP A 56 -5.39 10.60 9.34
CA ASP A 56 -5.53 11.17 10.68
C ASP A 56 -6.29 10.21 11.61
N TRP A 57 -7.39 9.63 11.12
CA TRP A 57 -8.16 8.63 11.86
C TRP A 57 -7.31 7.40 12.21
N LEU A 58 -6.53 6.89 11.27
CA LEU A 58 -5.66 5.74 11.50
C LEU A 58 -4.55 6.05 12.52
N ALA A 59 -3.93 7.23 12.41
CA ALA A 59 -2.91 7.70 13.36
C ALA A 59 -3.49 7.85 14.78
N ALA A 60 -4.65 8.49 14.92
CA ALA A 60 -5.34 8.65 16.20
C ALA A 60 -5.72 7.31 16.83
N ARG A 61 -6.15 6.33 16.01
CA ARG A 61 -6.44 4.98 16.48
C ARG A 61 -5.19 4.28 17.00
N ARG A 62 -4.06 4.32 16.30
CA ARG A 62 -2.80 3.73 16.77
C ARG A 62 -2.27 4.37 18.06
N ALA A 63 -2.57 5.65 18.28
CA ALA A 63 -2.22 6.35 19.52
C ALA A 63 -3.14 6.00 20.70
N THR A 64 -4.23 5.27 20.47
CA THR A 64 -5.16 4.86 21.54
C THR A 64 -4.58 3.64 22.28
N PRO A 65 -4.49 3.66 23.63
CA PRO A 65 -3.98 2.52 24.39
C PRO A 65 -4.72 1.22 24.07
N GLY A 66 -3.95 0.16 23.77
CA GLY A 66 -4.48 -1.14 23.34
C GLY A 66 -4.60 -1.32 21.82
N PHE A 67 -4.28 -0.29 21.03
CA PHE A 67 -4.25 -0.34 19.56
C PHE A 67 -2.85 -0.15 18.98
N GLU A 68 -1.79 -0.30 19.78
CA GLU A 68 -0.40 -0.13 19.35
C GLU A 68 -0.03 -1.12 18.24
N GLY A 69 -0.56 -2.34 18.31
CA GLY A 69 -0.42 -3.40 17.30
C GLY A 69 -1.54 -3.42 16.24
N LEU A 70 -2.22 -2.30 15.99
CA LEU A 70 -3.25 -2.21 14.95
C LEU A 70 -2.63 -2.43 13.57
N HIS A 71 -3.22 -3.35 12.81
CA HIS A 71 -2.92 -3.57 11.39
C HIS A 71 -4.12 -3.24 10.49
N VAL A 72 -3.81 -2.75 9.30
CA VAL A 72 -4.73 -2.54 8.19
C VAL A 72 -4.54 -3.67 7.18
N TYR A 73 -5.40 -4.69 7.28
CA TYR A 73 -5.45 -5.76 6.28
C TYR A 73 -6.20 -5.30 5.03
N HIS A 74 -5.61 -5.57 3.88
CA HIS A 74 -6.18 -5.32 2.55
C HIS A 74 -5.85 -6.52 1.63
N TYR A 75 -6.42 -6.54 0.43
CA TYR A 75 -6.28 -7.66 -0.49
C TYR A 75 -5.73 -7.22 -1.85
N ALA A 76 -4.45 -7.56 -2.09
CA ALA A 76 -3.67 -7.16 -3.26
C ALA A 76 -3.06 -5.75 -3.11
N PRO A 77 -2.13 -5.33 -4.00
CA PRO A 77 -1.31 -4.14 -3.76
C PRO A 77 -2.00 -2.82 -4.10
N TYR A 78 -3.25 -2.86 -4.57
CA TYR A 78 -3.93 -1.68 -5.12
C TYR A 78 -4.12 -0.60 -4.06
N GLU A 79 -4.56 -0.95 -2.85
CA GLU A 79 -4.90 0.03 -1.82
C GLU A 79 -3.69 0.86 -1.38
N VAL A 80 -2.57 0.18 -1.11
CA VAL A 80 -1.31 0.86 -0.76
C VAL A 80 -0.78 1.67 -1.94
N THR A 81 -0.93 1.18 -3.17
CA THR A 81 -0.53 1.91 -4.39
C THR A 81 -1.37 3.17 -4.58
N ALA A 82 -2.68 3.09 -4.38
CA ALA A 82 -3.61 4.21 -4.44
C ALA A 82 -3.28 5.24 -3.36
N LEU A 83 -3.06 4.83 -2.10
CA LEU A 83 -2.65 5.73 -1.01
C LEU A 83 -1.35 6.47 -1.35
N LYS A 84 -0.30 5.76 -1.82
CA LYS A 84 0.97 6.35 -2.26
C LYS A 84 0.75 7.37 -3.38
N ARG A 85 -0.08 7.03 -4.38
CA ARG A 85 -0.42 7.91 -5.51
C ARG A 85 -1.16 9.16 -5.03
N LEU A 86 -2.15 9.03 -4.15
CA LEU A 86 -2.97 10.14 -3.65
C LEU A 86 -2.14 11.09 -2.77
N VAL A 87 -1.32 10.56 -1.87
CA VAL A 87 -0.35 11.34 -1.09
C VAL A 87 0.61 12.11 -1.99
N GLY A 88 1.12 11.47 -3.05
CA GLY A 88 1.99 12.12 -4.03
C GLY A 88 1.25 13.21 -4.83
N THR A 89 0.00 12.95 -5.22
CA THR A 89 -0.83 13.86 -6.01
C THR A 89 -1.24 15.10 -5.22
N PHE A 90 -1.74 14.93 -4.01
CA PHE A 90 -2.21 16.02 -3.15
C PHE A 90 -1.09 16.68 -2.34
N GLY A 91 0.09 16.04 -2.25
CA GLY A 91 1.25 16.56 -1.54
C GLY A 91 1.02 16.69 -0.03
N THR A 92 0.23 15.79 0.56
CA THR A 92 -0.15 15.79 1.99
C THR A 92 0.06 14.42 2.62
N HIS A 93 0.33 14.38 3.93
CA HIS A 93 0.47 13.16 4.74
C HIS A 93 1.55 12.14 4.30
N ALA A 94 2.58 12.61 3.58
CA ALA A 94 3.64 11.74 3.09
C ALA A 94 4.47 11.10 4.22
N ALA A 95 4.72 11.84 5.30
CA ALA A 95 5.47 11.35 6.46
C ALA A 95 4.65 10.34 7.27
N GLU A 96 3.35 10.59 7.41
CA GLU A 96 2.39 9.73 8.10
C GLU A 96 2.25 8.39 7.38
N LEU A 97 2.03 8.41 6.06
CA LEU A 97 1.96 7.18 5.27
C LEU A 97 3.30 6.42 5.28
N ASP A 98 4.44 7.10 5.14
CA ASP A 98 5.77 6.48 5.22
C ASP A 98 5.99 5.78 6.57
N ARG A 99 5.62 6.42 7.69
CA ARG A 99 5.71 5.82 9.03
C ARG A 99 4.82 4.56 9.13
N LEU A 100 3.58 4.62 8.66
CA LEU A 100 2.67 3.47 8.67
C LEU A 100 3.21 2.29 7.84
N LEU A 101 3.83 2.57 6.70
CA LEU A 101 4.45 1.55 5.83
C LEU A 101 5.69 0.93 6.49
N ARG A 102 6.57 1.75 7.08
CA ARG A 102 7.76 1.27 7.80
C ARG A 102 7.40 0.43 9.02
N ASP A 103 6.37 0.83 9.74
CA ASP A 103 5.86 0.12 10.92
C ASP A 103 5.13 -1.20 10.56
N GLY A 104 5.01 -1.53 9.26
CA GLY A 104 4.31 -2.75 8.82
C GLY A 104 2.81 -2.75 9.13
N VAL A 105 2.19 -1.57 9.21
CA VAL A 105 0.76 -1.45 9.55
C VAL A 105 -0.12 -2.07 8.46
N PHE A 106 0.23 -1.87 7.18
CA PHE A 106 -0.51 -2.44 6.06
C PHE A 106 -0.07 -3.88 5.80
N VAL A 107 -1.03 -4.81 5.78
CA VAL A 107 -0.78 -6.24 5.58
C VAL A 107 -1.55 -6.74 4.36
N ASP A 108 -0.80 -7.06 3.30
CA ASP A 108 -1.33 -7.65 2.07
C ASP A 108 -1.62 -9.16 2.26
N LEU A 109 -2.91 -9.49 2.33
CA LEU A 109 -3.34 -10.87 2.44
C LEU A 109 -3.22 -11.65 1.13
N TYR A 110 -3.23 -10.99 -0.03
CA TYR A 110 -3.05 -11.67 -1.32
C TYR A 110 -1.64 -12.24 -1.43
N ALA A 111 -0.60 -11.43 -1.14
CA ALA A 111 0.78 -11.90 -1.09
C ALA A 111 0.96 -13.04 -0.07
N THR A 112 0.32 -12.94 1.09
CA THR A 112 0.31 -13.97 2.13
C THR A 112 -0.29 -15.27 1.63
N VAL A 113 -1.46 -15.23 1.00
CA VAL A 113 -2.16 -16.41 0.45
C VAL A 113 -1.30 -17.09 -0.61
N ARG A 114 -0.75 -16.33 -1.57
CA ARG A 114 0.05 -16.90 -2.66
C ARG A 114 1.31 -17.62 -2.18
N ARG A 115 1.87 -17.20 -1.05
CA ARG A 115 3.04 -17.83 -0.42
C ARG A 115 2.69 -19.04 0.44
N SER A 116 1.47 -19.10 0.98
CA SER A 116 1.09 -20.07 2.02
C SER A 116 0.13 -21.16 1.57
N ILE A 117 -0.64 -20.94 0.50
CA ILE A 117 -1.76 -21.81 0.13
C ILE A 117 -1.70 -22.17 -1.36
N ARG A 118 -2.11 -23.39 -1.68
CA ARG A 118 -2.40 -23.83 -3.05
C ARG A 118 -3.86 -24.21 -3.16
N ILE A 119 -4.53 -23.68 -4.18
CA ILE A 119 -5.93 -23.98 -4.51
C ILE A 119 -6.02 -24.53 -5.93
N SER A 120 -7.10 -25.26 -6.23
CA SER A 120 -7.38 -25.79 -7.57
C SER A 120 -8.19 -24.83 -8.45
N GLU A 121 -7.92 -23.53 -8.31
CA GLU A 121 -8.58 -22.45 -9.05
C GLU A 121 -7.59 -21.75 -9.98
N GLY A 122 -8.11 -21.11 -11.03
CA GLY A 122 -7.30 -20.41 -12.03
C GLY A 122 -6.71 -19.08 -11.57
N SER A 123 -7.18 -18.54 -10.44
CA SER A 123 -6.70 -17.31 -9.83
C SER A 123 -6.85 -17.35 -8.31
N TYR A 124 -6.11 -16.49 -7.63
CA TYR A 124 -6.27 -16.21 -6.21
C TYR A 124 -7.06 -14.91 -6.02
N SER A 125 -8.21 -14.73 -6.68
CA SER A 125 -9.09 -13.61 -6.29
C SER A 125 -9.78 -13.95 -4.98
N ILE A 126 -10.14 -12.94 -4.18
CA ILE A 126 -10.76 -13.17 -2.88
C ILE A 126 -12.05 -13.99 -3.00
N LYS A 127 -12.85 -13.72 -4.04
CA LYS A 127 -14.08 -14.45 -4.40
C LYS A 127 -13.84 -15.96 -4.61
N ARG A 128 -12.67 -16.35 -5.15
CA ARG A 128 -12.30 -17.77 -5.31
C ARG A 128 -11.88 -18.43 -4.00
N LEU A 129 -11.53 -17.65 -2.98
CA LEU A 129 -11.17 -18.12 -1.65
C LEU A 129 -12.38 -18.19 -0.70
N GLU A 130 -13.44 -17.43 -0.97
CA GLU A 130 -14.66 -17.39 -0.14
C GLU A 130 -15.22 -18.78 0.23
N PRO A 131 -15.28 -19.79 -0.68
CA PRO A 131 -15.73 -21.13 -0.31
C PRO A 131 -14.89 -21.82 0.77
N LEU A 132 -13.64 -21.40 0.96
CA LEU A 132 -12.75 -21.93 1.99
C LEU A 132 -12.86 -21.15 3.29
N THR A 133 -13.15 -19.85 3.21
CA THR A 133 -12.99 -18.89 4.32
C THR A 133 -14.30 -18.49 4.98
N MET A 134 -15.42 -18.54 4.26
CA MET A 134 -16.72 -18.05 4.73
C MET A 134 -17.52 -19.07 5.56
N GLY A 135 -17.24 -20.36 5.41
CA GLY A 135 -18.04 -21.40 6.08
C GLY A 135 -19.49 -21.38 5.59
N ASP A 136 -20.45 -21.29 6.53
CA ASP A 136 -21.89 -21.26 6.23
C ASP A 136 -22.41 -19.85 5.85
N ASP A 137 -21.56 -18.82 5.92
CA ASP A 137 -21.87 -17.40 5.69
C ASP A 137 -21.63 -17.04 4.19
N GLU A 138 -22.21 -17.81 3.26
CA GLU A 138 -22.09 -17.53 1.83
C GLU A 138 -22.77 -16.20 1.47
N ARG A 139 -22.13 -15.38 0.61
CA ARG A 139 -22.71 -14.12 0.13
C ARG A 139 -24.05 -14.40 -0.56
N THR A 140 -25.14 -13.88 0.00
CA THR A 140 -26.44 -13.85 -0.65
C THR A 140 -26.57 -12.58 -1.47
N GLY A 141 -26.00 -12.54 -2.68
CA GLY A 141 -26.08 -11.38 -3.58
C GLY A 141 -25.42 -11.62 -4.93
N GLU A 142 -25.79 -10.85 -5.96
CA GLU A 142 -25.04 -10.83 -7.22
C GLU A 142 -23.60 -10.37 -6.94
N VAL A 143 -22.65 -11.18 -7.38
CA VAL A 143 -21.22 -10.91 -7.19
C VAL A 143 -20.82 -9.89 -8.25
N ALA A 144 -20.98 -8.61 -7.94
CA ALA A 144 -20.51 -7.54 -8.81
C ALA A 144 -19.00 -7.62 -8.97
N ASP A 145 -18.46 -7.44 -10.18
CA ASP A 145 -17.00 -7.29 -10.38
C ASP A 145 -16.58 -5.82 -10.27
N GLY A 146 -15.29 -5.52 -10.14
CA GLY A 146 -14.82 -4.13 -10.02
C GLY A 146 -15.20 -3.25 -11.23
N GLY A 147 -15.43 -3.85 -12.40
CA GLY A 147 -15.99 -3.12 -13.55
C GLY A 147 -17.48 -2.75 -13.41
N GLU A 148 -18.25 -3.52 -12.63
CA GLU A 148 -19.66 -3.24 -12.37
C GLU A 148 -19.83 -2.16 -11.30
N SER A 149 -18.93 -2.06 -10.30
CA SER A 149 -18.98 -0.96 -9.33
C SER A 149 -18.76 0.40 -9.99
N VAL A 150 -17.88 0.49 -10.99
CA VAL A 150 -17.71 1.71 -11.82
C VAL A 150 -19.03 2.08 -12.52
N ALA A 151 -19.71 1.12 -13.15
CA ALA A 151 -20.98 1.37 -13.84
C ALA A 151 -22.09 1.82 -12.87
N TRP A 152 -22.14 1.24 -11.67
CA TRP A 152 -23.10 1.65 -10.63
C TRP A 152 -22.82 3.07 -10.12
N TYR A 153 -21.54 3.46 -10.04
CA TYR A 153 -21.15 4.81 -9.66
C TYR A 153 -21.48 5.84 -10.74
N GLU A 154 -21.26 5.52 -12.02
CA GLU A 154 -21.70 6.35 -13.14
C GLU A 154 -23.24 6.52 -13.14
N GLU A 155 -23.99 5.45 -12.86
CA GLU A 155 -25.45 5.51 -12.73
C GLU A 155 -25.87 6.41 -11.56
N TYR A 156 -25.21 6.30 -10.41
CA TYR A 156 -25.40 7.22 -9.28
C TYR A 156 -25.21 8.68 -9.71
N GLN A 157 -24.12 9.00 -10.41
CA GLN A 157 -23.86 10.37 -10.87
C GLN A 157 -24.95 10.88 -11.82
N ALA A 158 -25.42 10.03 -12.73
CA ALA A 158 -26.50 10.38 -13.66
C ALA A 158 -27.82 10.66 -12.94
N LEU A 159 -28.20 9.81 -11.96
CA LEU A 159 -29.40 9.98 -11.14
C LEU A 159 -29.31 11.24 -10.28
N ALA A 160 -28.15 11.50 -9.67
CA ALA A 160 -27.91 12.71 -8.89
C ALA A 160 -28.04 13.97 -9.75
N ALA A 161 -27.48 13.97 -10.96
CA ALA A 161 -27.59 15.08 -11.92
C ALA A 161 -29.03 15.28 -12.42
N ALA A 162 -29.83 14.23 -12.50
CA ALA A 162 -31.26 14.28 -12.84
C ALA A 162 -32.16 14.73 -11.67
N GLY A 163 -31.62 14.82 -10.45
CA GLY A 163 -32.38 15.14 -9.24
C GLY A 163 -33.18 13.96 -8.66
N GLU A 164 -32.87 12.73 -9.08
CA GLU A 164 -33.50 11.48 -8.61
C GLU A 164 -32.82 10.99 -7.31
N ALA A 165 -33.02 11.76 -6.23
CA ALA A 165 -32.25 11.59 -4.99
C ALA A 165 -32.45 10.22 -4.30
N ALA A 166 -33.65 9.62 -4.39
CA ALA A 166 -33.94 8.35 -3.72
C ALA A 166 -33.24 7.18 -4.45
N GLU A 167 -33.27 7.19 -5.78
CA GLU A 167 -32.63 6.23 -6.65
C GLU A 167 -31.10 6.37 -6.59
N ALA A 168 -30.58 7.60 -6.58
CA ALA A 168 -29.16 7.87 -6.37
C ALA A 168 -28.67 7.31 -5.03
N GLN A 169 -29.43 7.50 -3.94
CA GLN A 169 -29.08 6.93 -2.64
C GLN A 169 -29.08 5.40 -2.65
N GLN A 170 -30.06 4.76 -3.31
CA GLN A 170 -30.07 3.30 -3.45
C GLN A 170 -28.82 2.77 -4.15
N ARG A 171 -28.26 3.52 -5.12
CA ARG A 171 -26.99 3.16 -5.76
C ARG A 171 -25.79 3.29 -4.84
N LEU A 172 -25.73 4.35 -4.02
CA LEU A 172 -24.68 4.48 -3.00
C LEU A 172 -24.78 3.37 -1.94
N ASP A 173 -25.99 3.01 -1.51
CA ASP A 173 -26.21 1.95 -0.54
C ASP A 173 -25.74 0.60 -1.09
N ALA A 174 -26.07 0.29 -2.35
CA ALA A 174 -25.62 -0.94 -3.02
C ALA A 174 -24.09 -1.02 -3.16
N LEU A 175 -23.43 0.10 -3.49
CA LEU A 175 -21.97 0.19 -3.53
C LEU A 175 -21.34 0.00 -2.14
N ALA A 176 -21.93 0.61 -1.09
CA ALA A 176 -21.47 0.44 0.28
C ALA A 176 -21.64 -1.01 0.77
N GLU A 177 -22.74 -1.67 0.44
CA GLU A 177 -22.98 -3.09 0.75
C GLU A 177 -21.97 -4.00 0.05
N TYR A 178 -21.67 -3.73 -1.23
CA TYR A 178 -20.65 -4.45 -1.98
C TYR A 178 -19.28 -4.35 -1.32
N ASN A 179 -18.87 -3.14 -0.97
CA ASN A 179 -17.57 -2.86 -0.38
C ASN A 179 -17.45 -3.36 1.08
N ASP A 180 -18.53 -3.30 1.89
CA ASP A 180 -18.59 -3.95 3.21
C ASP A 180 -18.36 -5.46 3.06
N ALA A 181 -19.02 -6.09 2.09
CA ALA A 181 -18.85 -7.52 1.86
C ALA A 181 -17.40 -7.88 1.50
N ASP A 182 -16.69 -7.08 0.69
CA ASP A 182 -15.26 -7.30 0.37
C ASP A 182 -14.35 -7.09 1.60
N CYS A 183 -14.63 -6.09 2.43
CA CYS A 183 -13.98 -5.90 3.73
C CYS A 183 -14.19 -7.12 4.65
N ARG A 184 -15.41 -7.67 4.70
CA ARG A 184 -15.75 -8.88 5.47
C ARG A 184 -15.09 -10.13 4.91
N SER A 185 -14.99 -10.27 3.60
CA SER A 185 -14.22 -11.36 2.96
C SER A 185 -12.77 -11.32 3.39
N THR A 186 -12.17 -10.13 3.44
CA THR A 186 -10.79 -9.93 3.89
C THR A 186 -10.63 -10.28 5.38
N LEU A 187 -11.58 -9.87 6.22
CA LEU A 187 -11.67 -10.23 7.64
C LEU A 187 -11.69 -11.75 7.86
N ARG A 188 -12.61 -12.43 7.17
CA ARG A 188 -12.81 -13.88 7.29
C ARG A 188 -11.60 -14.64 6.77
N LEU A 189 -10.99 -14.19 5.68
CA LEU A 189 -9.75 -14.75 5.17
C LEU A 189 -8.61 -14.67 6.21
N ARG A 190 -8.40 -13.50 6.83
CA ARG A 190 -7.41 -13.36 7.91
C ARG A 190 -7.68 -14.33 9.05
N ASP A 191 -8.92 -14.41 9.53
CA ASP A 191 -9.26 -15.33 10.64
C ASP A 191 -9.04 -16.78 10.28
N TRP A 192 -9.42 -17.17 9.06
CA TRP A 192 -9.20 -18.50 8.55
C TRP A 192 -7.71 -18.86 8.47
N LEU A 193 -6.88 -17.92 8.01
CA LEU A 193 -5.42 -18.05 7.95
C LEU A 193 -4.83 -18.24 9.35
N LEU A 194 -5.22 -17.39 10.31
CA LEU A 194 -4.75 -17.46 11.69
C LEU A 194 -5.19 -18.73 12.42
N ALA A 195 -6.32 -19.33 12.01
CA ALA A 195 -6.79 -20.59 12.56
C ALA A 195 -6.07 -21.84 11.99
N ARG A 196 -5.13 -21.68 11.05
CA ARG A 196 -4.40 -22.84 10.50
C ARG A 196 -3.44 -23.42 11.53
N PRO A 197 -3.30 -24.77 11.62
CA PRO A 197 -2.38 -25.39 12.56
C PRO A 197 -0.93 -24.93 12.35
N GLY A 198 -0.24 -24.60 13.44
CA GLY A 198 1.15 -24.15 13.41
C GLY A 198 1.34 -22.66 13.08
N VAL A 199 0.25 -21.90 12.92
CA VAL A 199 0.32 -20.43 12.89
C VAL A 199 0.34 -19.92 14.33
N GLU A 200 1.49 -19.41 14.76
CA GLU A 200 1.59 -18.62 15.98
C GLU A 200 1.32 -17.16 15.63
N ARG A 201 0.49 -16.46 16.42
CA ARG A 201 0.46 -15.00 16.35
C ARG A 201 1.82 -14.53 16.85
N GLY A 202 2.70 -14.12 15.93
CA GLY A 202 3.86 -13.34 16.31
C GLY A 202 3.38 -12.10 17.06
N ASP A 203 4.10 -11.74 18.11
CA ASP A 203 3.97 -10.40 18.67
C ASP A 203 4.25 -9.41 17.52
N ALA A 204 3.39 -8.40 17.35
CA ALA A 204 3.61 -7.34 16.37
C ALA A 204 4.76 -6.45 16.84
N SER A 205 5.96 -7.01 16.96
CA SER A 205 7.16 -6.22 16.90
C SER A 205 7.36 -5.87 15.43
N PRO A 206 7.66 -4.60 15.10
CA PRO A 206 8.40 -4.32 13.87
C PRO A 206 9.53 -5.35 13.83
N ASP A 207 9.80 -5.96 12.68
CA ASP A 207 10.96 -6.84 12.53
C ASP A 207 12.14 -6.11 13.19
N ASP A 208 12.59 -6.63 14.35
CA ASP A 208 13.77 -6.15 15.07
C ASP A 208 14.96 -6.59 14.21
N GLY A 209 15.02 -6.07 12.98
CA GLY A 209 16.26 -6.00 12.26
C GLY A 209 17.15 -5.18 13.16
N GLU A 210 18.07 -5.85 13.86
CA GLU A 210 19.12 -5.27 14.71
C GLU A 210 20.03 -4.26 13.94
N GLY A 211 19.68 -3.87 12.71
CA GLY A 211 20.27 -2.78 11.93
C GLY A 211 19.35 -1.59 11.64
N ALA A 212 18.09 -1.55 12.11
CA ALA A 212 17.23 -0.38 11.95
C ALA A 212 17.68 0.80 12.82
N ASP A 213 18.18 0.52 14.03
CA ASP A 213 18.71 1.53 14.95
C ASP A 213 20.07 2.09 14.49
N GLU A 214 20.93 1.29 13.85
CA GLU A 214 22.22 1.79 13.33
C GLU A 214 22.06 2.65 12.06
N ALA A 215 20.97 2.49 11.30
CA ALA A 215 20.63 3.38 10.19
C ALA A 215 20.02 4.72 10.67
N ALA A 216 19.42 4.74 11.86
CA ALA A 216 18.85 5.94 12.46
C ALA A 216 19.91 6.95 12.95
N GLU A 217 21.11 6.49 13.31
CA GLU A 217 22.21 7.39 13.72
C GLU A 217 22.93 8.09 12.54
N GLY A 218 22.68 7.66 11.30
CA GLY A 218 23.32 8.21 10.09
C GLY A 218 22.39 8.96 9.13
N GLY A 219 21.07 8.85 9.30
CA GLY A 219 20.07 9.57 8.51
C GLY A 219 19.98 11.02 8.99
N GLU A 220 20.32 11.97 8.12
CA GLU A 220 20.40 13.40 8.40
C GLU A 220 19.25 13.95 9.30
N HIS A 221 19.64 14.42 10.49
CA HIS A 221 18.83 15.19 11.46
C HIS A 221 18.15 16.45 10.87
N TRP A 222 18.47 16.82 9.63
CA TRP A 222 17.87 17.93 8.89
C TRP A 222 16.39 17.69 8.53
N SER A 223 15.93 16.44 8.52
CA SER A 223 14.61 16.08 7.98
C SER A 223 13.43 16.32 8.93
N ASP A 224 13.65 16.37 10.26
CA ASP A 224 12.61 16.64 11.24
C ASP A 224 12.40 18.15 11.44
N GLU A 225 13.47 18.94 11.50
CA GLU A 225 13.38 20.41 11.59
C GLU A 225 12.69 21.02 10.36
N ALA A 226 12.99 20.51 9.16
CA ALA A 226 12.34 20.95 7.93
C ALA A 226 10.85 20.60 7.90
N ALA A 227 10.45 19.45 8.45
CA ALA A 227 9.05 19.04 8.56
C ALA A 227 8.29 19.88 9.58
N VAL A 228 8.88 20.15 10.75
CA VAL A 228 8.31 21.05 11.76
C VAL A 228 8.12 22.45 11.19
N LEU A 229 9.14 23.00 10.52
CA LEU A 229 9.04 24.33 9.92
C LEU A 229 7.98 24.38 8.80
N ALA A 230 7.88 23.34 7.97
CA ALA A 230 6.85 23.27 6.94
C ALA A 230 5.43 23.24 7.55
N ASP A 231 5.23 22.49 8.63
CA ASP A 231 3.96 22.46 9.36
C ASP A 231 3.64 23.83 10.01
N GLU A 232 4.61 24.45 10.68
CA GLU A 232 4.47 25.78 11.28
C GLU A 232 4.11 26.86 10.23
N LEU A 233 4.69 26.77 9.03
CA LEU A 233 4.37 27.67 7.92
C LEU A 233 2.94 27.49 7.41
N LEU A 234 2.43 26.26 7.40
CA LEU A 234 1.10 25.93 6.87
C LEU A 234 -0.02 26.09 7.91
N ALA A 235 0.28 25.89 9.20
CA ALA A 235 -0.68 25.90 10.30
C ALA A 235 -1.65 27.09 10.30
N PRO A 236 -1.24 28.35 10.03
CA PRO A 236 -2.14 29.51 10.05
C PRO A 236 -3.23 29.50 8.97
N PHE A 237 -3.12 28.66 7.94
CA PHE A 237 -4.05 28.60 6.82
C PHE A 237 -4.32 27.17 6.35
N ARG A 238 -4.14 26.17 7.22
CA ARG A 238 -4.30 24.75 6.87
C ARG A 238 -5.70 24.42 6.33
N ASP A 239 -6.72 25.15 6.79
CA ASP A 239 -8.12 24.95 6.38
C ASP A 239 -8.51 25.80 5.15
N VAL A 240 -7.56 26.53 4.54
CA VAL A 240 -7.80 27.33 3.33
C VAL A 240 -7.47 26.49 2.10
N ALA A 241 -8.49 26.24 1.27
CA ALA A 241 -8.36 25.52 0.01
C ALA A 241 -7.30 26.17 -0.89
N PRO A 242 -6.50 25.38 -1.65
CA PRO A 242 -5.45 25.93 -2.52
C PRO A 242 -5.90 27.06 -3.44
N ALA A 243 -7.11 26.98 -3.99
CA ALA A 243 -7.70 27.98 -4.88
C ALA A 243 -8.00 29.32 -4.18
N ASP A 244 -8.22 29.31 -2.87
CA ASP A 244 -8.61 30.49 -2.08
C ASP A 244 -7.43 31.15 -1.35
N ARG A 245 -6.22 30.60 -1.52
CA ARG A 245 -5.01 31.13 -0.87
C ARG A 245 -4.67 32.52 -1.43
N THR A 246 -4.44 33.46 -0.52
CA THR A 246 -3.81 34.75 -0.86
C THR A 246 -2.40 34.54 -1.42
N PRO A 247 -1.83 35.51 -2.16
CA PRO A 247 -0.46 35.39 -2.67
C PRO A 247 0.59 35.10 -1.58
N SER A 248 0.42 35.64 -0.37
CA SER A 248 1.32 35.37 0.75
C SER A 248 1.19 33.95 1.30
N GLN A 249 -0.04 33.44 1.45
CA GLN A 249 -0.29 32.05 1.85
C GLN A 249 0.24 31.08 0.80
N GLN A 250 0.03 31.38 -0.49
CA GLN A 250 0.57 30.58 -1.57
C GLN A 250 2.12 30.58 -1.57
N GLY A 251 2.74 31.74 -1.33
CA GLY A 251 4.19 31.83 -1.18
C GLY A 251 4.73 30.98 -0.03
N ALA A 252 4.07 31.03 1.15
CA ALA A 252 4.42 30.19 2.30
C ALA A 252 4.26 28.69 1.99
N ALA A 253 3.17 28.31 1.31
CA ALA A 253 2.92 26.93 0.89
C ALA A 253 4.00 26.42 -0.09
N MET A 254 4.44 27.25 -1.02
CA MET A 254 5.52 26.90 -1.95
C MET A 254 6.86 26.70 -1.24
N VAL A 255 7.17 27.54 -0.23
CA VAL A 255 8.39 27.36 0.59
C VAL A 255 8.31 26.06 1.38
N ALA A 256 7.19 25.79 2.05
CA ALA A 256 6.96 24.54 2.78
C ALA A 256 7.11 23.31 1.87
N ALA A 257 6.53 23.34 0.66
CA ALA A 257 6.68 22.27 -0.33
C ALA A 257 8.14 22.10 -0.78
N GLY A 258 8.90 23.19 -0.89
CA GLY A 258 10.33 23.16 -1.22
C GLY A 258 11.19 22.54 -0.13
N LEU A 259 10.87 22.79 1.15
CA LEU A 259 11.57 22.19 2.30
C LEU A 259 11.46 20.65 2.30
N LEU A 260 10.30 20.13 1.89
CA LEU A 260 10.02 18.69 1.88
C LEU A 260 10.31 18.01 0.54
N TYR A 261 10.75 18.76 -0.47
CA TYR A 261 10.89 18.27 -1.84
C TYR A 261 11.78 17.02 -1.92
N HIS A 262 13.04 17.10 -1.47
CA HIS A 262 13.98 15.99 -1.61
C HIS A 262 13.49 14.72 -0.91
N ARG A 263 12.94 14.85 0.30
CA ARG A 263 12.36 13.73 1.04
C ARG A 263 11.22 13.08 0.26
N ARG A 264 10.28 13.88 -0.26
CA ARG A 264 9.15 13.37 -1.04
C ARG A 264 9.61 12.65 -2.31
N GLU A 265 10.61 13.19 -3.00
CA GLU A 265 11.13 12.58 -4.23
C GLU A 265 11.93 11.29 -3.98
N GLU A 266 12.44 11.07 -2.76
CA GLU A 266 13.10 9.82 -2.39
C GLU A 266 12.12 8.70 -2.00
N LEU A 267 10.91 9.04 -1.54
CA LEU A 267 9.92 8.04 -1.11
C LEU A 267 9.56 7.01 -2.19
N PRO A 268 9.28 7.37 -3.46
CA PRO A 268 8.98 6.39 -4.50
C PRO A 268 10.07 5.33 -4.68
N PHE A 269 11.34 5.73 -4.55
CA PHE A 269 12.46 4.80 -4.62
C PHE A 269 12.42 3.79 -3.47
N TRP A 270 12.26 4.27 -2.23
CA TRP A 270 12.23 3.42 -1.04
C TRP A 270 10.99 2.54 -0.97
N TRP A 271 9.82 3.08 -1.34
CA TRP A 271 8.60 2.31 -1.47
C TRP A 271 8.77 1.17 -2.46
N GLY A 272 9.30 1.44 -3.65
CA GLY A 272 9.58 0.39 -4.62
C GLY A 272 10.62 -0.62 -4.12
N HIS A 273 11.59 -0.20 -3.30
CA HIS A 273 12.56 -1.12 -2.69
C HIS A 273 11.87 -2.12 -1.76
N PHE A 274 11.05 -1.64 -0.82
CA PHE A 274 10.34 -2.49 0.13
C PHE A 274 9.23 -3.32 -0.53
N ASP A 275 8.52 -2.78 -1.52
CA ASP A 275 7.51 -3.53 -2.28
C ASP A 275 8.15 -4.77 -2.95
N ARG A 276 9.37 -4.65 -3.48
CA ARG A 276 10.10 -5.79 -4.08
C ARG A 276 10.53 -6.84 -3.04
N LEU A 277 10.84 -6.43 -1.81
CA LEU A 277 11.13 -7.36 -0.71
C LEU A 277 9.87 -8.14 -0.29
N ALA A 278 8.71 -7.47 -0.31
CA ALA A 278 7.42 -8.05 0.07
C ALA A 278 6.75 -8.86 -1.05
N ALA A 279 7.12 -8.63 -2.32
CA ALA A 279 6.49 -9.29 -3.47
C ALA A 279 6.78 -10.80 -3.53
N PRO A 280 5.82 -11.64 -3.95
CA PRO A 280 6.09 -13.04 -4.27
C PRO A 280 7.08 -13.16 -5.45
N LEU A 281 8.00 -14.13 -5.38
CA LEU A 281 9.02 -14.35 -6.41
C LEU A 281 8.43 -14.53 -7.81
N ASP A 282 7.26 -15.16 -7.91
CA ASP A 282 6.55 -15.37 -9.16
C ASP A 282 6.09 -14.06 -9.83
N ASP A 283 5.79 -13.02 -9.07
CA ASP A 283 5.43 -11.70 -9.63
C ASP A 283 6.68 -10.97 -10.11
N LEU A 284 7.74 -10.98 -9.30
CA LEU A 284 9.05 -10.43 -9.67
C LEU A 284 9.61 -11.11 -10.93
N ALA A 285 9.39 -12.41 -11.09
CA ALA A 285 9.84 -13.14 -12.28
C ALA A 285 9.12 -12.70 -13.57
N ARG A 286 8.02 -11.95 -13.47
CA ARG A 286 7.18 -11.51 -14.59
C ARG A 286 7.17 -9.99 -14.80
N ASP A 287 7.65 -9.20 -13.83
CA ASP A 287 7.59 -7.73 -13.86
C ASP A 287 8.52 -7.09 -14.91
N GLY A 288 9.57 -7.81 -15.35
CA GLY A 288 10.56 -7.32 -16.31
C GLY A 288 11.63 -6.39 -15.71
N GLU A 289 11.55 -6.09 -14.42
CA GLU A 289 12.49 -5.26 -13.67
C GLU A 289 13.41 -6.09 -12.76
N ALA A 290 12.98 -7.28 -12.34
CA ALA A 290 13.73 -8.18 -11.49
C ALA A 290 14.23 -9.43 -12.25
N LEU A 291 15.39 -9.93 -11.82
CA LEU A 291 15.92 -11.23 -12.25
C LEU A 291 15.80 -12.20 -11.08
N VAL A 292 14.85 -13.12 -11.18
CA VAL A 292 14.69 -14.18 -10.18
C VAL A 292 15.63 -15.33 -10.52
N VAL A 293 16.53 -15.62 -9.59
CA VAL A 293 17.56 -16.65 -9.73
C VAL A 293 17.17 -17.86 -8.89
N ASP A 294 16.93 -19.00 -9.56
CA ASP A 294 16.72 -20.28 -8.88
C ASP A 294 18.05 -20.76 -8.26
N PRO A 295 18.15 -20.94 -6.93
CA PRO A 295 19.37 -21.43 -6.28
C PRO A 295 19.90 -22.75 -6.84
N VAL A 296 19.02 -23.62 -7.36
CA VAL A 296 19.40 -24.91 -7.94
C VAL A 296 20.09 -24.74 -9.31
N ALA A 297 19.79 -23.66 -10.02
CA ALA A 297 20.38 -23.34 -11.32
C ALA A 297 21.68 -22.52 -11.23
N VAL A 298 22.15 -22.21 -10.01
CA VAL A 298 23.34 -21.39 -9.79
C VAL A 298 24.58 -22.26 -9.61
N GLU A 299 25.58 -22.05 -10.46
CA GLU A 299 26.95 -22.48 -10.25
C GLU A 299 27.71 -21.40 -9.45
N VAL A 300 28.21 -21.78 -8.28
CA VAL A 300 29.08 -20.92 -7.46
C VAL A 300 30.50 -21.06 -8.00
N LEU A 301 31.00 -20.01 -8.66
CA LEU A 301 32.37 -19.98 -9.18
C LEU A 301 33.37 -19.68 -8.07
N ASP A 302 33.03 -18.71 -7.23
CA ASP A 302 33.79 -18.38 -6.02
C ASP A 302 32.79 -17.97 -4.97
N ASP A 303 32.89 -18.62 -3.81
CA ASP A 303 32.05 -18.25 -2.69
C ASP A 303 32.50 -16.94 -2.06
N TRP A 304 31.78 -16.48 -1.04
CA TRP A 304 32.13 -15.26 -0.31
C TRP A 304 33.60 -15.25 0.13
N HIS A 305 34.38 -14.31 -0.41
CA HIS A 305 35.78 -14.15 -0.11
C HIS A 305 36.20 -12.67 -0.12
N LEU A 306 37.29 -12.36 0.58
CA LEU A 306 37.97 -11.08 0.43
C LEU A 306 38.88 -11.17 -0.81
N PRO A 307 38.69 -10.32 -1.84
CA PRO A 307 39.51 -10.36 -3.05
C PRO A 307 41.00 -10.16 -2.78
N THR A 308 41.32 -9.38 -1.75
CA THR A 308 42.68 -9.14 -1.28
C THR A 308 42.67 -9.00 0.25
N PRO A 309 43.82 -9.19 0.94
CA PRO A 309 43.93 -8.96 2.38
C PRO A 309 43.61 -7.53 2.85
N ARG A 310 43.54 -6.56 1.93
CA ARG A 310 43.16 -5.16 2.22
C ARG A 310 41.70 -4.84 1.90
N SER A 311 40.97 -5.77 1.30
CA SER A 311 39.57 -5.57 0.95
C SER A 311 38.71 -5.50 2.21
N ARG A 312 37.74 -4.58 2.22
CA ARG A 312 36.79 -4.40 3.33
C ARG A 312 35.40 -4.97 3.03
N SER A 313 35.19 -5.49 1.83
CA SER A 313 33.90 -6.02 1.38
C SER A 313 34.11 -7.39 0.77
N LEU A 314 33.25 -8.34 1.18
CA LEU A 314 33.21 -9.68 0.61
C LEU A 314 32.72 -9.63 -0.84
N ARG A 315 33.21 -10.57 -1.65
CA ARG A 315 32.75 -10.78 -3.03
C ARG A 315 32.40 -12.24 -3.24
N ARG A 316 31.43 -12.47 -4.12
CA ARG A 316 31.04 -13.79 -4.61
C ARG A 316 30.91 -13.72 -6.13
N ARG A 317 31.23 -14.81 -6.83
CA ARG A 317 30.99 -14.93 -8.27
C ARG A 317 30.06 -16.10 -8.53
N LEU A 318 28.94 -15.80 -9.18
CA LEU A 318 27.89 -16.75 -9.52
C LEU A 318 27.76 -16.82 -11.04
N ARG A 319 27.49 -18.01 -11.57
CA ARG A 319 27.06 -18.23 -12.95
C ARG A 319 25.69 -18.89 -12.91
N THR A 320 24.76 -18.40 -13.70
CA THR A 320 23.41 -18.96 -13.79
C THR A 320 22.83 -18.67 -15.17
N VAL A 321 21.72 -19.35 -15.47
CA VAL A 321 20.88 -19.05 -16.62
C VAL A 321 19.56 -18.51 -16.06
N VAL A 322 19.19 -17.30 -16.48
CA VAL A 322 17.94 -16.66 -16.07
C VAL A 322 17.02 -16.52 -17.28
N ALA A 323 15.72 -16.68 -17.04
CA ALA A 323 14.71 -16.26 -18.00
C ALA A 323 14.50 -14.75 -17.85
N LEU A 324 14.50 -14.02 -18.96
CA LEU A 324 14.09 -12.61 -18.97
C LEU A 324 12.58 -12.58 -19.24
N ALA A 325 11.82 -11.89 -18.39
CA ALA A 325 10.42 -11.62 -18.68
C ALA A 325 10.33 -10.66 -19.88
N GLY A 326 9.47 -10.97 -20.85
CA GLY A 326 9.18 -10.10 -21.99
C GLY A 326 10.37 -9.82 -22.93
N GLY A 327 10.31 -8.67 -23.60
CA GLY A 327 11.32 -8.21 -24.58
C GLY A 327 12.44 -7.34 -23.99
N TYR A 328 12.56 -7.30 -22.66
CA TYR A 328 13.52 -6.44 -21.98
C TYR A 328 14.96 -6.88 -22.25
N LYS A 329 15.83 -5.90 -22.54
CA LYS A 329 17.25 -6.15 -22.77
C LYS A 329 18.02 -5.83 -21.51
N LEU A 330 18.70 -6.84 -20.96
CA LEU A 330 19.69 -6.63 -19.92
C LEU A 330 20.92 -5.94 -20.54
N SER A 331 21.17 -4.69 -20.16
CA SER A 331 22.38 -3.96 -20.57
C SER A 331 23.59 -4.52 -19.83
N LEU A 332 24.49 -5.17 -20.56
CA LEU A 332 25.72 -5.75 -20.02
C LEU A 332 26.97 -5.07 -20.60
N PRO A 333 27.98 -4.75 -19.76
CA PRO A 333 28.01 -4.91 -18.30
C PRO A 333 27.14 -3.86 -17.59
N GLY A 334 26.43 -4.28 -16.53
CA GLY A 334 25.56 -3.42 -15.73
C GLY A 334 25.74 -3.67 -14.23
N LYS A 335 25.32 -2.71 -13.40
CA LYS A 335 25.21 -2.90 -11.94
C LYS A 335 23.82 -3.41 -11.61
N LEU A 336 23.74 -4.46 -10.79
CA LEU A 336 22.50 -5.01 -10.25
C LEU A 336 22.55 -4.92 -8.72
N LEU A 337 21.41 -4.69 -8.10
CA LEU A 337 21.24 -4.84 -6.65
C LEU A 337 20.81 -6.27 -6.37
N GLY A 338 21.50 -6.93 -5.44
CA GLY A 338 21.21 -8.31 -5.06
C GLY A 338 20.30 -8.35 -3.83
N PHE A 339 19.20 -9.08 -3.93
CA PHE A 339 18.27 -9.34 -2.84
C PHE A 339 18.36 -10.83 -2.47
N TYR A 340 18.42 -11.13 -1.18
CA TYR A 340 18.49 -12.49 -0.67
C TYR A 340 17.29 -12.75 0.24
N GLY A 341 16.65 -13.91 0.06
CA GLY A 341 15.61 -14.36 0.97
C GLY A 341 16.18 -14.70 2.36
N PRO A 342 15.36 -14.65 3.42
CA PRO A 342 15.79 -15.05 4.76
C PRO A 342 16.07 -16.57 4.84
N PRO A 343 17.08 -17.00 5.61
CA PRO A 343 18.02 -16.17 6.34
C PRO A 343 19.00 -15.46 5.39
N ALA A 344 19.36 -14.22 5.72
CA ALA A 344 20.37 -13.48 4.97
C ALA A 344 21.70 -14.27 4.93
N PRO A 345 22.46 -14.20 3.83
CA PRO A 345 23.76 -14.83 3.76
C PRO A 345 24.63 -14.44 4.97
N PRO A 346 25.38 -15.38 5.58
CA PRO A 346 26.26 -15.10 6.72
C PRO A 346 27.33 -14.04 6.46
N ALA A 347 27.51 -13.61 5.21
CA ALA A 347 28.40 -12.54 4.81
C ALA A 347 27.84 -11.13 5.08
N PHE A 348 26.55 -11.00 5.41
CA PHE A 348 25.86 -9.74 5.72
C PHE A 348 25.61 -9.52 7.21
N THR A 349 25.86 -10.55 8.03
CA THR A 349 25.86 -10.54 9.50
C THR A 349 27.29 -10.55 9.99
#